data_AF-A0A813GH61-F1
#
_entry.id   AF-A0A813GH61-F1
#
_cell.length_a   1.000
_cell.length_b   1.000
_cell.length_c   1.000
_cell.angle_alpha   90.00
_cell.angle_beta   90.00
_cell.angle_gamma   90.00
#
_symmetry.space_group_name_H-M   'P 1'
#
loop_
_entity.id
_entity.type
_entity.pdbx_description
1 polymer ?
#
loop_
_entity_poly.entity_id
_entity_poly.type
_entity_poly.pdbx_seq_one_letter_code
_entity_poly.pdbx_strand_id
1 'polypeptide(L)'
;MLEIAVAAEEEADGHCYYVLQCAVWRPSEEFCRSEWCSRRRLLHLRDGLHDPVKEQLGLELYATHFGSTPFAARGGFWSSTASRLRSWCQTLTGVINDATAPPAAVATALRLLGAPEKDPAMKALARSCISDP
;
A
#
# COMPACT_ATOMS: atom_id res chain seq x y z
N MET A 1 1.25 -11.48 -4.58
CA MET A 1 1.59 -10.92 -3.26
C MET A 1 2.19 -9.54 -3.44
N LEU A 2 1.87 -8.66 -2.51
CA LEU A 2 2.39 -7.31 -2.35
C LEU A 2 3.11 -7.23 -1.01
N GLU A 3 4.12 -6.39 -0.91
CA GLU A 3 4.79 -5.99 0.32
C GLU A 3 4.93 -4.47 0.33
N ILE A 4 4.65 -3.85 1.47
CA ILE A 4 4.79 -2.40 1.68
C ILE A 4 5.46 -2.17 3.04
N ALA A 5 6.63 -1.55 3.05
CA ALA A 5 7.35 -1.19 4.25
C ALA A 5 7.71 0.30 4.28
N VAL A 6 7.47 0.98 5.41
CA VAL A 6 7.96 2.35 5.61
C VAL A 6 9.42 2.27 6.07
N ALA A 7 10.33 2.43 5.11
CA ALA A 7 11.76 2.23 5.29
C ALA A 7 12.43 3.42 5.98
N ALA A 8 12.09 4.64 5.58
CA ALA A 8 12.70 5.85 6.10
C ALA A 8 11.73 7.03 6.10
N GLU A 9 12.14 8.07 6.81
CA GLU A 9 11.47 9.35 6.85
C GLU A 9 12.49 10.42 6.52
N GLU A 10 12.15 11.30 5.61
CA GLU A 10 13.05 12.30 5.05
C GLU A 10 12.41 13.68 5.15
N GLU A 11 13.19 14.66 5.55
CA GLU A 11 12.82 16.06 5.42
C GLU A 11 13.48 16.65 4.18
N ALA A 12 12.69 17.24 3.28
CA ALA A 12 13.19 18.01 2.15
C ALA A 12 12.23 19.16 1.85
N ASP A 13 12.78 20.34 1.54
CA ASP A 13 12.04 21.55 1.18
C ASP A 13 10.94 21.93 2.20
N GLY A 14 11.21 21.74 3.49
CA GLY A 14 10.24 21.99 4.57
C GLY A 14 9.07 21.00 4.59
N HIS A 15 9.23 19.83 3.98
CA HIS A 15 8.22 18.79 3.93
C HIS A 15 8.77 17.44 4.42
N CYS A 16 7.94 16.74 5.16
CA CYS A 16 8.15 15.35 5.59
C CYS A 16 7.69 14.38 4.48
N TYR A 17 8.58 13.48 4.09
CA TYR A 17 8.33 12.39 3.16
C TYR A 17 8.57 11.05 3.85
N TYR A 18 7.74 10.08 3.50
CA TYR A 18 7.86 8.68 3.87
C TYR A 18 8.38 7.92 2.66
N VAL A 19 9.49 7.20 2.86
CA VAL A 19 10.06 6.32 1.86
C VAL A 19 9.45 4.93 2.05
N LEU A 20 8.65 4.52 1.08
CA LEU A 20 8.00 3.23 1.05
C LEU A 20 8.81 2.29 0.17
N GLN A 21 9.34 1.23 0.76
CA GLN A 21 9.87 0.10 0.00
C GLN A 21 8.73 -0.84 -0.33
N CYS A 22 8.56 -1.14 -1.61
CA CYS A 22 7.47 -1.94 -2.12
C CYS A 22 8.03 -3.12 -2.91
N ALA A 23 7.38 -4.26 -2.80
CA ALA A 23 7.69 -5.40 -3.64
C ALA A 23 6.42 -6.10 -4.09
N VAL A 24 6.46 -6.71 -5.26
CA VAL A 24 5.34 -7.45 -5.80
C VAL A 24 5.85 -8.70 -6.51
N TRP A 25 5.19 -9.82 -6.27
CA TRP A 25 5.58 -11.09 -6.87
C TRP A 25 4.42 -12.06 -6.90
N ARG A 26 4.56 -13.10 -7.72
CA ARG A 26 3.68 -14.27 -7.67
C ARG A 26 4.40 -15.38 -6.91
N PRO A 27 3.78 -15.97 -5.87
CA PRO A 27 4.38 -17.11 -5.16
C PRO A 27 4.69 -18.29 -6.08
N SER A 28 3.90 -18.48 -7.14
CA SER A 28 4.10 -19.55 -8.14
C SER A 28 5.21 -19.27 -9.15
N GLU A 29 5.76 -18.05 -9.18
CA GLU A 29 6.79 -17.63 -10.15
C GLU A 29 7.95 -16.99 -9.37
N GLU A 30 8.82 -17.82 -8.79
CA GLU A 30 9.91 -17.39 -7.88
C GLU A 30 10.86 -16.33 -8.48
N PHE A 31 10.99 -16.29 -9.81
CA PHE A 31 11.92 -15.38 -10.50
C PHE A 31 11.31 -14.03 -10.90
N CYS A 32 10.04 -13.77 -10.55
CA CYS A 32 9.32 -12.55 -10.92
C CYS A 32 8.96 -11.76 -9.66
N ARG A 33 9.95 -11.17 -9.01
CA ARG A 33 9.77 -10.18 -7.93
C ARG A 33 10.24 -8.81 -8.42
N SER A 34 9.32 -7.85 -8.52
CA SER A 34 9.68 -6.45 -8.75
C SER A 34 9.78 -5.75 -7.42
N GLU A 35 10.85 -4.99 -7.22
CA GLU A 35 11.04 -4.14 -6.06
C GLU A 35 11.21 -2.69 -6.50
N TRP A 36 10.61 -1.76 -5.76
CA TRP A 36 10.76 -0.34 -6.03
C TRP A 36 10.59 0.48 -4.75
N CYS A 37 11.08 1.71 -4.80
CA CYS A 37 10.89 2.69 -3.73
C CYS A 37 9.93 3.78 -4.18
N SER A 38 9.05 4.20 -3.28
CA SER A 38 8.09 5.27 -3.50
C SER A 38 8.22 6.32 -2.41
N ARG A 39 8.40 7.57 -2.81
CA ARG A 39 8.50 8.70 -1.89
C ARG A 39 7.16 9.43 -1.84
N ARG A 40 6.52 9.49 -0.67
CA ARG A 40 5.17 10.09 -0.53
C ARG A 40 5.07 10.95 0.72
N ARG A 41 4.36 12.07 0.63
CA ARG A 41 3.96 12.86 1.80
C ARG A 41 2.79 12.16 2.49
N LEU A 42 2.60 12.44 3.79
CA LEU A 42 1.44 11.91 4.52
C LEU A 42 0.10 12.26 3.84
N LEU A 43 0.01 13.46 3.26
CA LEU A 43 -1.18 13.89 2.50
C LEU A 43 -1.42 13.02 1.26
N HIS A 44 -0.38 12.69 0.50
CA HIS A 44 -0.52 11.81 -0.67
C HIS A 44 -1.01 10.41 -0.26
N LEU A 45 -0.50 9.89 0.86
CA LEU A 45 -0.93 8.59 1.39
C LEU A 45 -2.37 8.64 1.94
N ARG A 46 -2.77 9.77 2.50
CA ARG A 46 -4.14 9.96 2.98
C ARG A 46 -5.12 9.99 1.81
N ASP A 47 -4.95 10.97 0.93
CA ASP A 47 -5.93 11.31 -0.09
C ASP A 47 -5.90 10.31 -1.25
N GLY A 48 -4.73 9.76 -1.56
CA GLY A 48 -4.53 8.88 -2.71
C GLY A 48 -4.56 7.38 -2.39
N LEU A 49 -4.63 6.99 -1.11
CA LEU A 49 -4.62 5.58 -0.72
C LEU A 49 -5.55 5.27 0.45
N HIS A 50 -5.36 5.91 1.60
CA HIS A 50 -6.17 5.62 2.78
C HIS A 50 -7.66 5.90 2.57
N ASP A 51 -8.01 7.11 2.15
CA ASP A 51 -9.41 7.52 1.98
C ASP A 51 -10.10 6.68 0.88
N PRO A 52 -9.49 6.48 -0.32
CA PRO A 52 -10.05 5.60 -1.34
C PRO A 52 -10.18 4.13 -0.91
N VAL A 53 -9.18 3.55 -0.23
CA VAL A 53 -9.26 2.15 0.24
C VAL A 53 -10.36 2.00 1.27
N LYS A 54 -10.51 2.97 2.17
CA LYS A 54 -11.59 3.01 3.15
C LYS A 54 -12.97 3.07 2.50
N GLU A 55 -13.12 3.91 1.48
CA GLU A 55 -14.36 4.00 0.70
C GLU A 55 -14.68 2.69 -0.02
N GLN A 56 -13.68 2.10 -0.69
CA GLN A 56 -13.85 0.89 -1.50
C GLN A 56 -14.11 -0.37 -0.67
N LEU A 57 -13.55 -0.48 0.53
CA LEU A 57 -13.86 -1.55 1.47
C LEU A 57 -15.23 -1.37 2.12
N GLY A 58 -15.70 -0.12 2.23
CA GLY A 58 -16.87 0.21 3.04
C GLY A 58 -16.57 0.18 4.55
N LEU A 59 -17.51 0.72 5.33
CA LEU A 59 -17.29 1.00 6.75
C LEU A 59 -17.04 -0.26 7.59
N GLU A 60 -17.81 -1.33 7.38
CA GLU A 60 -17.77 -2.54 8.21
C GLU A 60 -16.47 -3.34 7.99
N LEU A 61 -16.13 -3.62 6.74
CA LEU A 61 -14.89 -4.33 6.39
C LEU A 61 -13.67 -3.50 6.78
N TYR A 62 -13.68 -2.19 6.53
CA TYR A 62 -12.59 -1.33 6.95
C TYR A 62 -12.41 -1.36 8.48
N ALA A 63 -13.48 -1.26 9.27
CA ALA A 63 -13.39 -1.32 10.72
C ALA A 63 -12.88 -2.69 11.21
N THR A 64 -13.30 -3.77 10.56
CA THR A 64 -12.86 -5.14 10.87
C THR A 64 -11.35 -5.30 10.70
N HIS A 65 -10.78 -4.81 9.61
CA HIS A 65 -9.36 -4.98 9.31
C HIS A 65 -8.47 -3.91 9.96
N PHE A 66 -8.90 -2.64 9.97
CA PHE A 66 -8.08 -1.50 10.38
C PHE A 66 -8.41 -0.94 11.76
N GLY A 67 -9.37 -1.54 12.50
CA GLY A 67 -9.77 -1.08 13.82
C GLY A 67 -8.63 -1.03 14.84
N SER A 68 -7.69 -1.97 14.77
CA SER A 68 -6.50 -2.01 15.62
C SER A 68 -5.30 -1.24 15.06
N THR A 69 -5.35 -0.84 13.79
CA THR A 69 -4.25 -0.18 13.07
C THR A 69 -4.73 1.10 12.38
N PRO A 70 -5.22 2.10 13.14
CA PRO A 70 -5.77 3.32 12.56
C PRO A 70 -4.70 4.11 11.79
N PHE A 71 -5.11 4.77 10.71
CA PHE A 71 -4.21 5.59 9.91
C PHE A 71 -3.62 6.76 10.70
N ALA A 72 -2.40 7.15 10.34
CA ALA A 72 -1.66 8.18 11.05
C ALA A 72 -2.36 9.56 10.97
N ALA A 73 -2.52 10.24 12.11
CA ALA A 73 -3.29 11.50 12.21
C ALA A 73 -2.55 12.71 11.59
N ARG A 74 -3.30 13.75 11.21
CA ARG A 74 -2.71 15.05 10.83
C ARG A 74 -2.15 15.72 12.09
N GLY A 75 -0.87 16.10 12.07
CA GLY A 75 -0.23 16.87 13.15
C GLY A 75 0.29 16.05 14.35
N GLY A 76 0.42 14.72 14.22
CA GLY A 76 1.01 13.88 15.27
C GLY A 76 2.54 14.04 15.39
N PHE A 77 3.10 13.73 16.56
CA PHE A 77 4.54 13.65 16.76
C PHE A 77 5.15 12.64 15.78
N TRP A 78 6.23 13.03 15.09
CA TRP A 78 6.73 12.33 13.90
C TRP A 78 6.96 10.82 14.14
N SER A 79 7.59 10.43 15.26
CA SER A 79 7.82 9.00 15.56
C SER A 79 6.53 8.18 15.71
N SER A 80 5.46 8.80 16.19
CA SER A 80 4.13 8.16 16.31
C SER A 80 3.45 8.04 14.94
N THR A 81 3.68 9.01 14.05
CA THR A 81 3.15 9.00 12.67
C THR A 81 3.80 7.88 11.86
N ALA A 82 5.13 7.76 11.93
CA ALA A 82 5.90 6.65 11.36
C ALA A 82 5.33 5.28 11.72
N SER A 83 5.13 5.08 13.02
CA SER A 83 4.76 3.79 13.60
C SER A 83 3.35 3.41 13.21
N ARG A 84 2.40 4.36 13.27
CA ARG A 84 1.03 4.15 12.79
C ARG A 84 1.00 3.84 11.30
N LEU A 85 1.81 4.54 10.51
CA LEU A 85 1.87 4.28 9.07
C LEU A 85 2.41 2.88 8.76
N ARG A 86 3.45 2.43 9.49
CA ARG A 86 3.97 1.05 9.37
C ARG A 86 2.88 0.02 9.68
N SER A 87 2.21 0.13 10.82
CA SER A 87 1.14 -0.80 11.20
C SER A 87 -0.01 -0.79 10.19
N TRP A 88 -0.41 0.38 9.69
CA TRP A 88 -1.44 0.50 8.68
C TRP A 88 -1.03 -0.14 7.35
N CYS A 89 0.21 0.09 6.87
CA CYS A 89 0.74 -0.54 5.66
C CYS A 89 0.84 -2.06 5.78
N GLN A 90 1.19 -2.57 6.96
CA GLN A 90 1.21 -4.01 7.25
C GLN A 90 -0.21 -4.61 7.15
N THR A 91 -1.21 -3.95 7.75
CA THR A 91 -2.61 -4.37 7.60
C THR A 91 -3.06 -4.34 6.15
N LEU A 92 -2.79 -3.26 5.41
CA LEU A 92 -3.15 -3.17 3.99
C LEU A 92 -2.52 -4.32 3.18
N THR A 93 -1.25 -4.62 3.46
CA THR A 93 -0.53 -5.73 2.83
C THR A 93 -1.22 -7.07 3.07
N GLY A 94 -1.62 -7.34 4.32
CA GLY A 94 -2.40 -8.53 4.68
C GLY A 94 -3.73 -8.59 3.94
N VAL A 95 -4.54 -7.53 4.00
CA VAL A 95 -5.85 -7.45 3.34
C VAL A 95 -5.74 -7.73 1.84
N ILE A 96 -4.73 -7.16 1.17
CA ILE A 96 -4.47 -7.39 -0.26
C ILE A 96 -4.02 -8.84 -0.53
N ASN A 97 -3.11 -9.38 0.28
CA ASN A 97 -2.55 -10.71 0.08
C ASN A 97 -3.54 -11.84 0.39
N ASP A 98 -4.46 -11.61 1.32
CA ASP A 98 -5.53 -12.55 1.71
C ASP A 98 -6.72 -12.52 0.73
N ALA A 99 -6.60 -11.78 -0.39
CA ALA A 99 -7.66 -11.58 -1.39
C ALA A 99 -8.98 -11.01 -0.82
N THR A 100 -8.90 -10.31 0.31
CA THR A 100 -10.06 -9.64 0.94
C THR A 100 -10.27 -8.23 0.39
N ALA A 101 -9.22 -7.61 -0.17
CA ALA A 101 -9.32 -6.33 -0.84
C ALA A 101 -10.04 -6.45 -2.20
N PRO A 102 -11.02 -5.57 -2.51
CA PRO A 102 -11.55 -5.45 -3.86
C PRO A 102 -10.45 -5.10 -4.88
N PRO A 103 -10.56 -5.54 -6.14
CA PRO A 103 -9.57 -5.22 -7.18
C PRO A 103 -9.30 -3.71 -7.34
N ALA A 104 -10.31 -2.87 -7.11
CA ALA A 104 -10.17 -1.42 -7.12
C ALA A 104 -9.20 -0.90 -6.03
N ALA A 105 -9.20 -1.51 -4.84
CA ALA A 105 -8.30 -1.16 -3.75
C ALA A 105 -6.86 -1.57 -4.05
N VAL A 106 -6.68 -2.77 -4.62
CA VAL A 106 -5.37 -3.23 -5.09
C VAL A 106 -4.82 -2.29 -6.16
N ALA A 107 -5.62 -1.93 -7.16
CA ALA A 107 -5.23 -1.00 -8.23
C ALA A 107 -4.92 0.41 -7.70
N THR A 108 -5.64 0.87 -6.68
CA THR A 108 -5.39 2.16 -6.03
C THR A 108 -4.05 2.15 -5.29
N ALA A 109 -3.77 1.08 -4.53
CA ALA A 109 -2.49 0.88 -3.88
C ALA A 109 -1.33 0.88 -4.87
N LEU A 110 -1.39 0.03 -5.90
CA LEU A 110 -0.31 -0.07 -6.89
C LEU A 110 -0.04 1.25 -7.63
N ARG A 111 -1.10 1.99 -8.00
CA ARG A 111 -0.96 3.30 -8.65
C ARG A 111 -0.34 4.34 -7.73
N LEU A 112 -0.83 4.49 -6.50
CA LEU A 112 -0.24 5.48 -5.60
C LEU A 112 1.21 5.12 -5.28
N LEU A 113 1.52 3.84 -5.07
CA LEU A 113 2.88 3.38 -4.77
C LEU A 113 3.81 3.51 -5.99
N GLY A 114 3.29 3.75 -7.19
CA GLY A 114 4.09 3.91 -8.40
C GLY A 114 4.68 2.58 -8.88
N ALA A 115 3.89 1.50 -8.84
CA ALA A 115 4.31 0.19 -9.30
C ALA A 115 4.78 0.23 -10.78
N PRO A 116 5.85 -0.49 -11.14
CA PRO A 116 6.43 -0.43 -12.49
C PRO A 116 5.54 -1.13 -13.53
N GLU A 117 4.90 -0.37 -14.43
CA GLU A 117 3.96 -0.91 -15.42
C GLU A 117 4.56 -1.92 -16.42
N LYS A 118 5.87 -1.86 -16.67
CA LYS A 118 6.55 -2.68 -17.69
C LYS A 118 7.22 -3.93 -17.14
N ASP A 119 7.21 -4.14 -15.83
CA ASP A 119 7.92 -5.24 -15.20
C ASP A 119 7.23 -6.60 -15.46
N PRO A 120 7.98 -7.66 -15.80
CA PRO A 120 7.41 -8.99 -16.01
C PRO A 120 6.57 -9.50 -14.84
N ALA A 121 6.91 -9.19 -13.58
CA ALA A 121 6.10 -9.63 -12.43
C ALA A 121 4.76 -8.89 -12.35
N MET A 122 4.73 -7.60 -12.72
CA MET A 122 3.50 -6.82 -12.80
C MET A 122 2.58 -7.32 -13.90
N LYS A 123 3.13 -7.65 -15.08
CA LYS A 123 2.40 -8.33 -16.16
C LYS A 123 1.95 -9.73 -15.77
N ALA A 124 2.79 -10.41 -14.97
CA ALA A 124 2.47 -11.53 -14.10
C ALA A 124 1.07 -11.36 -13.53
N LEU A 125 0.98 -10.55 -12.49
CA LEU A 125 -0.20 -10.32 -11.67
C LEU A 125 -1.44 -9.84 -12.43
N ALA A 126 -1.28 -8.94 -13.42
CA ALA A 126 -2.43 -8.45 -14.20
C ALA A 126 -3.16 -9.58 -14.96
N ARG A 127 -2.43 -10.60 -15.45
CA ARG A 127 -3.03 -11.70 -16.20
C ARG A 127 -3.98 -12.56 -15.35
N SER A 128 -3.78 -12.66 -14.03
CA SER A 128 -4.68 -13.44 -13.16
C SER A 128 -5.99 -12.70 -12.87
N CYS A 129 -5.97 -11.37 -12.75
CA CYS A 129 -7.19 -10.59 -12.51
C CYS A 129 -8.18 -10.63 -13.70
N ILE A 130 -7.70 -11.01 -14.89
CA ILE A 130 -8.50 -11.14 -16.11
C ILE A 130 -8.98 -12.61 -16.28
N SER A 131 -8.48 -13.54 -15.46
CA SER A 131 -8.69 -14.99 -15.63
C SER A 131 -9.69 -15.61 -14.65
N ASP A 132 -10.49 -14.82 -13.92
CA ASP A 132 -11.60 -15.37 -13.12
C ASP A 132 -12.90 -15.40 -13.96
N PRO A 133 -13.52 -16.57 -14.16
CA PRO A 133 -14.78 -16.73 -14.89
C PRO A 133 -16.02 -16.25 -14.12
#